data_AF-A0ABD5FF60-F1
#
_entry.id   AF-A0ABD5FF60-F1
#
_cell.length_a   1.000
_cell.length_b   1.000
_cell.length_c   1.000
_cell.angle_alpha   90.00
_cell.angle_beta   90.00
_cell.angle_gamma   90.00
#
_symmetry.space_group_name_H-M   'P 1'
#
loop_
_entity.id
_entity.type
_entity.pdbx_description
1 polymer ?
#
loop_
_entity_poly.entity_id
_entity_poly.type
_entity_poly.pdbx_seq_one_letter_code
_entity_poly.pdbx_strand_id
1 'polypeptide(L)'
;MNSNNQISDFSVLASLPNLKQVYLMGTNVTDQNVPDFGTTITRLDLSGSNVTNGVYDKITKMTNLESLVFQSNMNITTIEPLTVLKKLNELRVQFCGITDFRPINQMPALTQLAAFGQNTGRNDPATDINAKDLNYDADKQTIDIPFSIMPNRMTNYDGYVPPFTTSNSSSQTYLDFNGVQLDSSRLTITDEGITVSGVSQEEFDQLQTFEYNARLNNPSGTYNQPERFTFYAISSGTYLHQFNVQHTIASPGVTIKYVDADGDNIHAPQTIEGNVGDQYDTTTADYQLIVPGYSLDQTSIPENAKGSLTADLQTVTYVYQRNVAELKAHDSTISVGESWKAEDNFDGGTDPQGNPITFEDVSVVGDVDNTKVGKYEITYTYNRVPNRIWTGDHATAKATVTVIDTEKKAQPVIVKYVDPAGKIIHEEKVVKGELGTDFDVSGKEYQPAIKGYILDEKQLPKNSKGSFSDKTQIVTYVYQPETKPTTETSDSSTSGKPSAPTTSTDSSSQSITGKISDSNNNVSPAGSSTNLSHQTVTTKNTSTKLPKTGEIIVSNYLIAGICTLFLATAVLLFSRKKIK
;
A
#
# COMPACT_ATOMS: atom_id res chain seq x y z
N MET A 1 -58.47 4.48 6.41
CA MET A 1 -59.28 4.86 5.23
C MET A 1 -59.36 3.65 4.30
N ASN A 2 -60.15 3.69 3.22
CA ASN A 2 -60.09 2.64 2.18
C ASN A 2 -58.85 2.88 1.30
N SER A 3 -58.12 1.83 0.91
CA SER A 3 -56.84 1.85 0.17
C SER A 3 -56.90 2.45 -1.24
N ASN A 4 -58.07 2.94 -1.66
CA ASN A 4 -58.33 3.49 -2.98
C ASN A 4 -58.41 5.03 -3.00
N ASN A 5 -58.12 5.73 -1.89
CA ASN A 5 -58.06 7.20 -1.89
C ASN A 5 -56.65 7.72 -2.21
N GLN A 6 -56.58 8.78 -3.02
CA GLN A 6 -55.33 9.38 -3.49
C GLN A 6 -54.85 10.53 -2.58
N ILE A 7 -55.27 10.54 -1.32
CA ILE A 7 -54.92 11.62 -0.39
C ILE A 7 -53.45 11.44 0.01
N SER A 8 -52.61 12.43 -0.31
CA SER A 8 -51.18 12.41 -0.05
C SER A 8 -50.71 13.48 0.95
N ASP A 9 -51.56 14.47 1.23
CA ASP A 9 -51.32 15.53 2.22
C ASP A 9 -52.35 15.43 3.36
N PHE A 10 -51.85 15.34 4.59
CA PHE A 10 -52.62 15.29 5.82
C PHE A 10 -52.33 16.48 6.76
N SER A 11 -51.51 17.45 6.32
CA SER A 11 -51.03 18.58 7.12
C SER A 11 -52.15 19.39 7.79
N VAL A 12 -53.30 19.52 7.12
CA VAL A 12 -54.51 20.16 7.65
C VAL A 12 -54.94 19.61 9.01
N LEU A 13 -54.70 18.32 9.30
CA LEU A 13 -55.06 17.69 10.58
C LEU A 13 -54.26 18.27 11.76
N ALA A 14 -53.01 18.69 11.55
CA ALA A 14 -52.20 19.34 12.58
C ALA A 14 -52.69 20.75 12.94
N SER A 15 -53.50 21.38 12.09
CA SER A 15 -54.07 22.72 12.35
C SER A 15 -55.30 22.70 13.28
N LEU A 16 -55.82 21.52 13.65
CA LEU A 16 -57.07 21.37 14.39
C LEU A 16 -56.84 21.43 15.91
N PRO A 17 -57.16 22.54 16.61
CA PRO A 17 -56.69 22.79 17.99
C PRO A 17 -57.29 21.85 19.04
N ASN A 18 -58.45 21.27 18.75
CA ASN A 18 -59.18 20.35 19.63
C ASN A 18 -59.00 18.87 19.24
N LEU A 19 -58.16 18.55 18.25
CA LEU A 19 -57.94 17.18 17.82
C LEU A 19 -57.22 16.38 18.91
N LYS A 20 -57.76 15.20 19.23
CA LYS A 20 -57.22 14.29 20.28
C LYS A 20 -56.92 12.89 19.77
N GLN A 21 -57.62 12.45 18.73
CA GLN A 21 -57.53 11.08 18.22
C GLN A 21 -57.44 11.13 16.70
N VAL A 22 -56.48 10.40 16.13
CA VAL A 22 -56.23 10.35 14.68
C VAL A 22 -56.17 8.90 14.24
N TYR A 23 -56.95 8.57 13.21
CA TYR A 23 -56.98 7.26 12.56
C TYR A 23 -56.58 7.41 11.09
N LEU A 24 -55.28 7.38 10.85
CA LEU A 24 -54.63 7.67 9.57
C LEU A 24 -54.06 6.38 8.96
N MET A 25 -54.98 5.52 8.53
CA MET A 25 -54.71 4.18 7.99
C MET A 25 -54.77 4.17 6.46
N GLY A 26 -53.83 3.47 5.80
CA GLY A 26 -53.80 3.24 4.35
C GLY A 26 -52.37 3.33 3.78
N THR A 27 -52.07 2.55 2.74
CA THR A 27 -50.72 2.45 2.14
C THR A 27 -50.16 3.75 1.55
N ASN A 28 -51.02 4.74 1.32
CA ASN A 28 -50.69 6.12 0.95
C ASN A 28 -50.13 6.97 2.10
N VAL A 29 -50.26 6.50 3.34
CA VAL A 29 -49.67 7.12 4.54
C VAL A 29 -48.22 6.65 4.68
N THR A 30 -47.28 7.58 4.77
CA THR A 30 -45.84 7.36 4.79
C THR A 30 -45.17 8.28 5.81
N ASP A 31 -43.91 8.00 6.16
CA ASP A 31 -43.11 8.82 7.08
C ASP A 31 -43.14 10.31 6.74
N GLN A 32 -43.20 10.65 5.45
CA GLN A 32 -43.18 12.03 4.97
C GLN A 32 -44.50 12.76 5.24
N ASN A 33 -45.65 12.13 5.01
CA ASN A 33 -46.96 12.79 5.05
C ASN A 33 -47.76 12.60 6.35
N VAL A 34 -47.33 11.73 7.27
CA VAL A 34 -47.80 11.79 8.67
C VAL A 34 -47.50 13.20 9.22
N PRO A 35 -48.47 13.95 9.74
CA PRO A 35 -48.23 15.29 10.28
C PRO A 35 -47.46 15.28 11.60
N ASP A 36 -46.76 16.37 11.90
CA ASP A 36 -46.32 16.67 13.26
C ASP A 36 -47.51 17.24 14.04
N PHE A 37 -48.10 16.43 14.91
CA PHE A 37 -49.28 16.81 15.70
C PHE A 37 -48.94 17.54 17.01
N GLY A 38 -47.64 17.74 17.30
CA GLY A 38 -47.17 18.28 18.58
C GLY A 38 -47.76 17.51 19.77
N THR A 39 -48.05 18.22 20.86
CA THR A 39 -48.49 17.61 22.13
C THR A 39 -50.02 17.45 22.26
N THR A 40 -50.80 17.61 21.20
CA THR A 40 -52.27 17.67 21.31
C THR A 40 -52.94 16.31 21.42
N ILE A 41 -52.41 15.32 20.70
CA ILE A 41 -52.98 13.98 20.49
C ILE A 41 -52.75 13.06 21.69
N THR A 42 -53.78 12.27 22.01
CA THR A 42 -53.73 11.17 22.98
C THR A 42 -53.88 9.79 22.33
N ARG A 43 -54.41 9.67 21.11
CA ARG A 43 -54.45 8.41 20.34
C ARG A 43 -54.05 8.61 18.88
N LEU A 44 -53.11 7.80 18.40
CA LEU A 44 -52.69 7.76 17.00
C LEU A 44 -52.76 6.32 16.48
N ASP A 45 -53.46 6.12 15.37
CA ASP A 45 -53.56 4.85 14.68
C ASP A 45 -53.09 5.02 13.23
N LEU A 46 -52.02 4.29 12.89
CA LEU A 46 -51.37 4.21 11.59
C LEU A 46 -51.45 2.77 11.04
N SER A 47 -52.49 2.00 11.39
CA SER A 47 -52.60 0.61 10.94
C SER A 47 -52.63 0.47 9.42
N GLY A 48 -51.88 -0.49 8.88
CA GLY A 48 -51.84 -0.78 7.44
C GLY A 48 -51.36 0.40 6.59
N SER A 49 -50.46 1.22 7.12
CA SER A 49 -49.76 2.26 6.37
C SER A 49 -48.46 1.75 5.76
N ASN A 50 -47.66 2.66 5.20
CA ASN A 50 -46.30 2.42 4.74
C ASN A 50 -45.32 3.31 5.50
N VAL A 51 -45.43 3.33 6.84
CA VAL A 51 -44.47 4.00 7.72
C VAL A 51 -43.32 3.06 8.10
N THR A 52 -42.15 3.63 8.31
CA THR A 52 -40.93 2.98 8.80
C THR A 52 -40.51 3.61 10.12
N ASN A 53 -39.37 3.20 10.69
CA ASN A 53 -38.79 3.87 11.86
C ASN A 53 -38.60 5.40 11.66
N GLY A 54 -38.54 5.90 10.41
CA GLY A 54 -38.45 7.34 10.11
C GLY A 54 -39.63 8.19 10.61
N VAL A 55 -40.77 7.59 10.95
CA VAL A 55 -41.93 8.31 11.52
C VAL A 55 -41.69 8.78 12.97
N TYR A 56 -40.69 8.23 13.67
CA TYR A 56 -40.49 8.48 15.10
C TYR A 56 -40.13 9.94 15.46
N ASP A 57 -39.49 10.68 14.55
CA ASP A 57 -39.19 12.12 14.73
C ASP A 57 -40.45 12.98 14.95
N LYS A 58 -41.62 12.48 14.54
CA LYS A 58 -42.91 13.15 14.72
C LYS A 58 -43.64 12.60 15.95
N ILE A 59 -43.61 11.28 16.13
CA ILE A 59 -44.32 10.59 17.22
C ILE A 59 -43.72 10.91 18.59
N THR A 60 -42.40 11.03 18.70
CA THR A 60 -41.71 11.37 19.96
C THR A 60 -42.09 12.74 20.53
N LYS A 61 -42.57 13.67 19.68
CA LYS A 61 -43.09 14.99 20.09
C LYS A 61 -44.49 14.93 20.70
N MET A 62 -45.22 13.82 20.51
CA MET A 62 -46.57 13.61 21.01
C MET A 62 -46.53 13.18 22.48
N THR A 63 -45.99 14.02 23.36
CA THR A 63 -45.74 13.70 24.78
C THR A 63 -47.01 13.43 25.62
N ASN A 64 -48.19 13.73 25.07
CA ASN A 64 -49.49 13.36 25.64
C ASN A 64 -50.09 12.07 25.05
N LEU A 65 -49.38 11.35 24.17
CA LEU A 65 -49.86 10.13 23.53
C LEU A 65 -50.03 9.01 24.58
N GLU A 66 -51.24 8.49 24.64
CA GLU A 66 -51.68 7.42 25.54
C GLU A 66 -51.81 6.08 24.81
N SER A 67 -52.14 6.11 23.51
CA SER A 67 -52.27 4.92 22.68
C SER A 67 -51.68 5.11 21.28
N LEU A 68 -50.87 4.15 20.85
CA LEU A 68 -50.23 4.12 19.54
C LEU A 68 -50.45 2.77 18.85
N VAL A 69 -50.90 2.82 17.60
CA VAL A 69 -51.16 1.65 16.77
C VAL A 69 -50.39 1.73 15.45
N PHE A 70 -49.55 0.73 15.21
CA PHE A 70 -48.77 0.50 13.99
C PHE A 70 -49.12 -0.85 13.33
N GLN A 71 -50.21 -1.50 13.70
CA GLN A 71 -50.54 -2.85 13.20
C GLN A 71 -50.35 -2.98 11.68
N SER A 72 -49.63 -4.01 11.25
CA SER A 72 -49.29 -4.29 9.84
C SER A 72 -48.37 -3.26 9.16
N ASN A 73 -47.52 -2.54 9.91
CA ASN A 73 -46.38 -1.81 9.34
C ASN A 73 -45.09 -2.63 9.54
N MET A 74 -44.79 -3.51 8.59
CA MET A 74 -43.64 -4.42 8.64
C MET A 74 -42.28 -3.72 8.77
N ASN A 75 -42.19 -2.46 8.33
CA ASN A 75 -40.97 -1.65 8.33
C ASN A 75 -40.75 -0.87 9.65
N ILE A 76 -41.63 -1.06 10.65
CA ILE A 76 -41.38 -0.67 12.03
C ILE A 76 -40.65 -1.84 12.71
N THR A 77 -39.34 -1.67 12.96
CA THR A 77 -38.45 -2.75 13.45
C THR A 77 -37.90 -2.51 14.86
N THR A 78 -38.16 -1.34 15.45
CA THR A 78 -37.81 -1.04 16.85
C THR A 78 -38.90 -0.22 17.51
N ILE A 79 -38.93 -0.26 18.85
CA ILE A 79 -39.78 0.58 19.72
C ILE A 79 -38.96 1.46 20.68
N GLU A 80 -37.62 1.41 20.63
CA GLU A 80 -36.74 2.19 21.52
C GLU A 80 -37.03 3.71 21.52
N PRO A 81 -37.37 4.37 20.39
CA PRO A 81 -37.73 5.79 20.41
C PRO A 81 -38.99 6.11 21.23
N LEU A 82 -39.88 5.14 21.48
CA LEU A 82 -41.11 5.34 22.25
C LEU A 82 -40.86 5.47 23.76
N THR A 83 -39.66 5.17 24.25
CA THR A 83 -39.28 5.29 25.67
C THR A 83 -39.45 6.70 26.23
N VAL A 84 -39.42 7.75 25.40
CA VAL A 84 -39.67 9.14 25.81
C VAL A 84 -41.15 9.42 26.12
N LEU A 85 -42.09 8.63 25.61
CA LEU A 85 -43.54 8.86 25.74
C LEU A 85 -44.08 8.36 27.08
N LYS A 86 -43.83 9.13 28.15
CA LYS A 86 -44.14 8.74 29.53
C LYS A 86 -45.63 8.55 29.87
N LYS A 87 -46.55 8.83 28.94
CA LYS A 87 -48.00 8.56 29.08
C LYS A 87 -48.53 7.38 28.26
N LEU A 88 -47.69 6.76 27.41
CA LEU A 88 -48.12 5.70 26.51
C LEU A 88 -48.49 4.45 27.31
N ASN A 89 -49.78 4.12 27.36
CA ASN A 89 -50.33 2.99 28.11
C ASN A 89 -50.69 1.78 27.21
N GLU A 90 -50.98 2.03 25.94
CA GLU A 90 -51.34 1.03 24.94
C GLU A 90 -50.42 1.13 23.71
N LEU A 91 -49.76 0.03 23.36
CA LEU A 91 -48.97 -0.12 22.13
C LEU A 91 -49.45 -1.33 21.34
N ARG A 92 -49.80 -1.11 20.06
CA ARG A 92 -50.29 -2.14 19.14
C ARG A 92 -49.42 -2.19 17.90
N VAL A 93 -48.63 -3.25 17.78
CA VAL A 93 -47.55 -3.44 16.79
C VAL A 93 -47.61 -4.85 16.18
N GLN A 94 -48.79 -5.47 16.13
CA GLN A 94 -48.95 -6.80 15.52
C GLN A 94 -48.57 -6.75 14.04
N PHE A 95 -47.91 -7.80 13.53
CA PHE A 95 -47.43 -7.83 12.14
C PHE A 95 -46.46 -6.70 11.74
N CYS A 96 -45.71 -6.16 12.70
CA CYS A 96 -44.54 -5.32 12.43
C CYS A 96 -43.28 -6.20 12.27
N GLY A 97 -42.08 -5.61 12.33
CA GLY A 97 -40.79 -6.31 12.25
C GLY A 97 -39.93 -6.15 13.52
N ILE A 98 -40.55 -5.99 14.70
CA ILE A 98 -39.84 -5.61 15.93
C ILE A 98 -38.97 -6.75 16.46
N THR A 99 -37.68 -6.45 16.65
CA THR A 99 -36.65 -7.41 17.10
C THR A 99 -36.38 -7.36 18.61
N ASP A 100 -36.68 -6.26 19.29
CA ASP A 100 -36.37 -6.10 20.73
C ASP A 100 -37.53 -5.48 21.53
N PHE A 101 -37.98 -6.18 22.56
CA PHE A 101 -39.01 -5.74 23.51
C PHE A 101 -38.45 -5.33 24.89
N ARG A 102 -37.13 -5.39 25.13
CA ARG A 102 -36.47 -4.79 26.31
C ARG A 102 -36.73 -3.29 26.52
N PRO A 103 -36.96 -2.45 25.47
CA PRO A 103 -37.32 -1.04 25.65
C PRO A 103 -38.53 -0.79 26.55
N ILE A 104 -39.47 -1.74 26.64
CA ILE A 104 -40.66 -1.57 27.50
C ILE A 104 -40.30 -1.43 28.98
N ASN A 105 -39.12 -1.87 29.41
CA ASN A 105 -38.66 -1.69 30.80
C ASN A 105 -38.48 -0.20 31.15
N GLN A 106 -38.28 0.67 30.16
CA GLN A 106 -38.17 2.13 30.33
C GLN A 106 -39.52 2.87 30.15
N MET A 107 -40.62 2.13 29.93
CA MET A 107 -41.97 2.63 29.61
C MET A 107 -42.96 2.32 30.76
N PRO A 108 -42.89 3.04 31.90
CA PRO A 108 -43.60 2.65 33.12
C PRO A 108 -45.13 2.76 33.03
N ALA A 109 -45.66 3.63 32.16
CA ALA A 109 -47.10 3.74 31.91
C ALA A 109 -47.66 2.62 31.03
N LEU A 110 -46.80 1.90 30.29
CA LEU A 110 -47.22 0.87 29.34
C LEU A 110 -47.73 -0.37 30.11
N THR A 111 -49.01 -0.69 29.91
CA THR A 111 -49.71 -1.83 30.53
C THR A 111 -50.39 -2.74 29.51
N GLN A 112 -50.48 -2.32 28.25
CA GLN A 112 -51.06 -3.10 27.16
C GLN A 112 -50.11 -3.14 25.96
N LEU A 113 -49.60 -4.32 25.63
CA LEU A 113 -48.81 -4.57 24.42
C LEU A 113 -49.46 -5.67 23.57
N ALA A 114 -49.92 -5.31 22.37
CA ALA A 114 -50.29 -6.26 21.34
C ALA A 114 -49.21 -6.28 20.26
N ALA A 115 -48.43 -7.35 20.21
CA ALA A 115 -47.25 -7.48 19.36
C ALA A 115 -47.13 -8.88 18.72
N PHE A 116 -48.24 -9.62 18.59
CA PHE A 116 -48.21 -10.96 18.02
C PHE A 116 -47.81 -10.94 16.52
N GLY A 117 -47.09 -11.97 16.07
CA GLY A 117 -46.76 -12.18 14.66
C GLY A 117 -45.74 -11.21 14.08
N GLN A 118 -44.64 -10.93 14.77
CA GLN A 118 -43.54 -10.11 14.21
C GLN A 118 -42.87 -10.79 13.01
N ASN A 119 -42.27 -9.99 12.13
CA ASN A 119 -41.58 -10.39 10.90
C ASN A 119 -40.14 -9.88 10.94
N THR A 120 -39.30 -10.49 11.78
CA THR A 120 -37.91 -10.04 12.04
C THR A 120 -36.97 -10.38 10.89
N GLY A 121 -35.90 -9.61 10.70
CA GLY A 121 -34.83 -9.86 9.72
C GLY A 121 -35.16 -9.51 8.27
N ARG A 122 -36.44 -9.48 7.89
CA ARG A 122 -36.88 -9.43 6.47
C ARG A 122 -36.37 -8.25 5.64
N ASN A 123 -36.03 -7.12 6.26
CA ASN A 123 -35.50 -5.93 5.60
C ASN A 123 -34.03 -5.68 5.96
N ASP A 124 -33.40 -6.58 6.70
CA ASP A 124 -32.02 -6.45 7.14
C ASP A 124 -31.09 -6.77 5.97
N PRO A 125 -29.92 -6.13 5.87
CA PRO A 125 -28.93 -6.50 4.86
C PRO A 125 -28.40 -7.91 5.12
N ALA A 126 -27.98 -8.59 4.05
CA ALA A 126 -27.34 -9.89 4.16
C ALA A 126 -26.11 -9.82 5.10
N THR A 127 -25.91 -10.86 5.91
CA THR A 127 -24.76 -10.96 6.82
C THR A 127 -23.65 -11.77 6.18
N ASP A 128 -22.48 -11.16 6.07
CA ASP A 128 -21.26 -11.86 5.70
C ASP A 128 -20.82 -12.81 6.83
N ILE A 129 -20.63 -14.08 6.51
CA ILE A 129 -20.08 -15.11 7.41
C ILE A 129 -18.94 -15.86 6.73
N ASN A 130 -18.17 -16.62 7.49
CA ASN A 130 -17.16 -17.51 6.94
C ASN A 130 -17.74 -18.92 6.71
N ALA A 131 -17.30 -19.60 5.65
CA ALA A 131 -17.70 -20.98 5.37
C ALA A 131 -17.37 -21.94 6.54
N LYS A 132 -16.29 -21.69 7.30
CA LYS A 132 -15.95 -22.47 8.50
C LYS A 132 -17.04 -22.42 9.59
N ASP A 133 -17.85 -21.37 9.64
CA ASP A 133 -18.88 -21.16 10.66
C ASP A 133 -20.10 -22.07 10.43
N LEU A 134 -20.15 -22.74 9.27
CA LEU A 134 -21.16 -23.71 8.84
C LEU A 134 -20.82 -25.18 9.15
N ASN A 135 -19.69 -25.44 9.83
CA ASN A 135 -19.32 -26.74 10.39
C ASN A 135 -19.44 -27.92 9.39
N TYR A 136 -18.90 -27.75 8.18
CA TYR A 136 -19.00 -28.79 7.14
C TYR A 136 -18.21 -30.06 7.51
N ASP A 137 -18.87 -31.21 7.36
CA ASP A 137 -18.31 -32.55 7.56
C ASP A 137 -18.34 -33.31 6.23
N ALA A 138 -17.15 -33.52 5.65
CA ALA A 138 -16.98 -34.16 4.34
C ALA A 138 -17.26 -35.67 4.35
N ASP A 139 -17.02 -36.36 5.47
CA ASP A 139 -17.24 -37.80 5.60
C ASP A 139 -18.75 -38.12 5.72
N LYS A 140 -19.50 -37.25 6.40
CA LYS A 140 -20.97 -37.35 6.53
C LYS A 140 -21.73 -36.67 5.41
N GLN A 141 -21.07 -35.81 4.63
CA GLN A 141 -21.71 -34.92 3.65
C GLN A 141 -22.79 -34.04 4.30
N THR A 142 -22.44 -33.34 5.38
CA THR A 142 -23.36 -32.50 6.16
C THR A 142 -22.83 -31.10 6.41
N ILE A 143 -23.71 -30.12 6.40
CA ILE A 143 -23.51 -28.77 6.95
C ILE A 143 -24.33 -28.67 8.24
N ASP A 144 -23.76 -28.14 9.33
CA ASP A 144 -24.48 -27.81 10.56
C ASP A 144 -24.48 -26.29 10.76
N ILE A 145 -25.63 -25.65 10.47
CA ILE A 145 -25.86 -24.20 10.60
C ILE A 145 -26.36 -23.88 12.01
N PRO A 146 -25.56 -23.28 12.91
CA PRO A 146 -25.98 -23.05 14.29
C PRO A 146 -26.80 -21.75 14.39
N PHE A 147 -27.90 -21.77 15.14
CA PHE A 147 -28.77 -20.60 15.32
C PHE A 147 -28.15 -19.45 16.12
N SER A 148 -26.90 -19.57 16.54
CA SER A 148 -26.09 -18.49 17.10
C SER A 148 -25.63 -17.47 16.07
N ILE A 149 -25.53 -17.83 14.78
CA ILE A 149 -25.16 -16.89 13.70
C ILE A 149 -26.33 -16.05 13.20
N MET A 150 -27.55 -16.31 13.67
CA MET A 150 -28.78 -15.64 13.24
C MET A 150 -28.91 -14.29 13.95
N PRO A 151 -28.60 -13.13 13.30
CA PRO A 151 -28.71 -11.82 13.94
C PRO A 151 -30.17 -11.45 14.22
N ASN A 152 -30.40 -10.38 14.98
CA ASN A 152 -31.70 -9.69 15.04
C ASN A 152 -32.94 -10.56 15.37
N ARG A 153 -32.73 -11.70 16.04
CA ARG A 153 -33.81 -12.55 16.56
C ARG A 153 -34.65 -11.79 17.59
N MET A 154 -35.97 -12.03 17.56
CA MET A 154 -36.90 -11.41 18.49
C MET A 154 -36.51 -11.69 19.95
N THR A 155 -36.34 -10.63 20.74
CA THR A 155 -35.91 -10.69 22.15
C THR A 155 -37.00 -10.12 23.05
N ASN A 156 -37.43 -10.90 24.05
CA ASN A 156 -38.42 -10.50 25.05
C ASN A 156 -37.85 -9.51 26.08
N TYR A 157 -38.71 -8.90 26.90
CA TYR A 157 -38.32 -7.86 27.87
C TYR A 157 -37.31 -8.34 28.93
N ASP A 158 -37.27 -9.65 29.20
CA ASP A 158 -36.40 -10.34 30.16
C ASP A 158 -35.16 -10.98 29.49
N GLY A 159 -34.99 -10.79 28.18
CA GLY A 159 -33.91 -11.40 27.39
C GLY A 159 -34.23 -12.78 26.82
N TYR A 160 -35.43 -13.35 27.05
CA TYR A 160 -35.84 -14.59 26.39
C TYR A 160 -35.90 -14.42 24.86
N VAL A 161 -35.19 -15.28 24.14
CA VAL A 161 -35.21 -15.35 22.66
C VAL A 161 -35.97 -16.60 22.26
N PRO A 162 -37.13 -16.50 21.58
CA PRO A 162 -37.91 -17.68 21.22
C PRO A 162 -37.15 -18.58 20.22
N PRO A 163 -37.26 -19.92 20.36
CA PRO A 163 -36.69 -20.85 19.40
C PRO A 163 -37.40 -20.76 18.04
N PHE A 164 -36.76 -21.29 17.01
CA PHE A 164 -37.41 -21.51 15.71
C PHE A 164 -38.31 -22.75 15.75
N THR A 165 -39.10 -22.96 14.72
CA THR A 165 -39.85 -24.20 14.52
C THR A 165 -38.90 -25.34 14.14
N THR A 166 -39.05 -26.50 14.78
CA THR A 166 -38.32 -27.73 14.41
C THR A 166 -38.96 -28.47 13.22
N SER A 167 -40.04 -27.92 12.65
CA SER A 167 -40.66 -28.49 11.44
C SER A 167 -39.94 -28.02 10.17
N ASN A 168 -39.42 -28.99 9.42
CA ASN A 168 -38.83 -28.80 8.09
C ASN A 168 -39.86 -28.69 6.95
N SER A 169 -41.17 -28.64 7.24
CA SER A 169 -42.18 -28.49 6.20
C SER A 169 -42.13 -27.09 5.58
N SER A 170 -42.39 -26.97 4.28
CA SER A 170 -42.30 -25.70 3.53
C SER A 170 -43.24 -24.58 4.02
N SER A 171 -44.23 -24.91 4.87
CA SER A 171 -45.12 -23.93 5.53
C SER A 171 -44.56 -23.35 6.84
N GLN A 172 -43.45 -23.93 7.31
CA GLN A 172 -42.82 -23.70 8.62
C GLN A 172 -41.38 -23.20 8.45
N THR A 173 -40.63 -23.80 7.53
CA THR A 173 -39.23 -23.51 7.24
C THR A 173 -38.97 -23.48 5.73
N TYR A 174 -38.20 -22.49 5.31
CA TYR A 174 -37.54 -22.36 4.01
C TYR A 174 -36.05 -22.14 4.28
N LEU A 175 -35.22 -22.93 3.60
CA LEU A 175 -33.78 -22.75 3.52
C LEU A 175 -33.40 -22.97 2.06
N ASP A 176 -32.67 -22.03 1.47
CA ASP A 176 -32.04 -22.20 0.17
C ASP A 176 -30.53 -22.31 0.29
N PHE A 177 -29.88 -22.79 -0.77
CA PHE A 177 -28.47 -22.51 -1.05
C PHE A 177 -28.39 -21.87 -2.43
N ASN A 178 -27.69 -20.75 -2.54
CA ASN A 178 -27.56 -19.97 -3.78
C ASN A 178 -28.90 -19.65 -4.46
N GLY A 179 -29.96 -19.37 -3.67
CA GLY A 179 -31.31 -19.09 -4.17
C GLY A 179 -32.11 -20.32 -4.64
N VAL A 180 -31.58 -21.53 -4.47
CA VAL A 180 -32.27 -22.79 -4.77
C VAL A 180 -32.77 -23.43 -3.46
N GLN A 181 -34.09 -23.45 -3.28
CA GLN A 181 -34.70 -24.03 -2.08
C GLN A 181 -34.31 -25.51 -1.92
N LEU A 182 -33.82 -25.86 -0.73
CA LEU A 182 -33.46 -27.22 -0.37
C LEU A 182 -34.71 -28.08 -0.13
N ASP A 183 -34.66 -29.36 -0.54
CA ASP A 183 -35.72 -30.30 -0.22
C ASP A 183 -35.78 -30.55 1.30
N SER A 184 -37.00 -30.53 1.86
CA SER A 184 -37.24 -30.74 3.29
C SER A 184 -36.63 -32.04 3.86
N SER A 185 -36.46 -33.08 3.03
CA SER A 185 -35.81 -34.34 3.42
C SER A 185 -34.31 -34.21 3.70
N ARG A 186 -33.65 -33.16 3.20
CA ARG A 186 -32.25 -32.84 3.56
C ARG A 186 -32.15 -32.21 4.95
N LEU A 187 -33.23 -31.64 5.49
CA LEU A 187 -33.21 -30.75 6.64
C LEU A 187 -33.62 -31.45 7.95
N THR A 188 -32.72 -31.47 8.92
CA THR A 188 -33.02 -31.80 10.33
C THR A 188 -32.85 -30.54 11.16
N ILE A 189 -33.84 -30.21 12.02
CA ILE A 189 -33.87 -28.95 12.76
C ILE A 189 -34.04 -29.26 14.26
N THR A 190 -33.17 -28.68 15.10
CA THR A 190 -33.25 -28.77 16.56
C THR A 190 -33.50 -27.38 17.16
N ASP A 191 -33.37 -27.20 18.49
CA ASP A 191 -33.45 -25.85 19.10
C ASP A 191 -32.14 -25.06 18.94
N GLU A 192 -31.05 -25.74 18.57
CA GLU A 192 -29.69 -25.21 18.44
C GLU A 192 -29.29 -24.85 16.99
N GLY A 193 -29.86 -25.51 15.97
CA GLY A 193 -29.49 -25.27 14.57
C GLY A 193 -30.21 -26.15 13.53
N ILE A 194 -29.64 -26.16 12.32
CA ILE A 194 -30.10 -26.95 11.17
C ILE A 194 -28.96 -27.80 10.63
N THR A 195 -29.14 -29.12 10.57
CA THR A 195 -28.29 -30.02 9.79
C THR A 195 -28.87 -30.15 8.38
N VAL A 196 -28.06 -29.85 7.36
CA VAL A 196 -28.35 -30.12 5.95
C VAL A 196 -27.55 -31.34 5.51
N SER A 197 -28.23 -32.39 5.05
CA SER A 197 -27.60 -33.65 4.62
C SER A 197 -27.42 -33.76 3.11
N GLY A 198 -26.50 -34.64 2.69
CA GLY A 198 -26.17 -34.89 1.29
C GLY A 198 -25.44 -33.72 0.62
N VAL A 199 -24.75 -32.88 1.39
CA VAL A 199 -23.94 -31.77 0.86
C VAL A 199 -22.59 -32.31 0.39
N SER A 200 -22.35 -32.26 -0.91
CA SER A 200 -21.03 -32.63 -1.46
C SER A 200 -19.98 -31.53 -1.21
N GLN A 201 -18.69 -31.88 -1.24
CA GLN A 201 -17.59 -30.90 -1.12
C GLN A 201 -17.73 -29.79 -2.16
N GLU A 202 -18.05 -30.15 -3.40
CA GLU A 202 -18.22 -29.17 -4.49
C GLU A 202 -19.46 -28.28 -4.30
N GLU A 203 -20.55 -28.80 -3.70
CA GLU A 203 -21.72 -27.98 -3.31
C GLU A 203 -21.37 -26.99 -2.19
N PHE A 204 -20.56 -27.40 -1.21
CA PHE A 204 -20.08 -26.54 -0.14
C PHE A 204 -19.11 -25.47 -0.65
N ASP A 205 -18.11 -25.85 -1.45
CA ASP A 205 -17.12 -24.93 -2.04
C ASP A 205 -17.78 -23.89 -2.97
N GLN A 206 -18.91 -24.25 -3.60
CA GLN A 206 -19.73 -23.36 -4.42
C GLN A 206 -20.80 -22.58 -3.64
N LEU A 207 -20.96 -22.81 -2.32
CA LEU A 207 -21.91 -22.08 -1.49
C LEU A 207 -21.44 -20.63 -1.32
N GLN A 208 -22.18 -19.69 -1.91
CA GLN A 208 -21.90 -18.25 -1.85
C GLN A 208 -22.97 -17.49 -1.05
N THR A 209 -24.20 -18.00 -1.00
CA THR A 209 -25.32 -17.38 -0.27
C THR A 209 -26.30 -18.41 0.27
N PHE A 210 -27.02 -18.06 1.34
CA PHE A 210 -28.23 -18.77 1.75
C PHE A 210 -29.27 -17.83 2.38
N GLU A 211 -30.55 -18.06 2.13
CA GLU A 211 -31.66 -17.46 2.88
C GLU A 211 -32.26 -18.47 3.86
N TYR A 212 -32.37 -18.08 5.14
CA TYR A 212 -33.14 -18.82 6.14
C TYR A 212 -34.41 -18.05 6.50
N ASN A 213 -35.57 -18.67 6.26
CA ASN A 213 -36.89 -18.09 6.52
C ASN A 213 -37.78 -19.11 7.26
N ALA A 214 -38.09 -18.85 8.53
CA ALA A 214 -38.79 -19.81 9.39
C ALA A 214 -39.74 -19.14 10.38
N ARG A 215 -40.69 -19.93 10.89
CA ARG A 215 -41.60 -19.50 11.97
C ARG A 215 -40.89 -19.55 13.33
N LEU A 216 -41.23 -18.59 14.19
CA LEU A 216 -40.86 -18.61 15.60
C LEU A 216 -41.79 -19.55 16.38
N ASN A 217 -41.20 -20.48 17.13
CA ASN A 217 -41.91 -21.34 18.08
C ASN A 217 -42.18 -20.58 19.39
N ASN A 218 -43.04 -19.57 19.30
CA ASN A 218 -43.43 -18.69 20.40
C ASN A 218 -44.95 -18.71 20.67
N PRO A 219 -45.58 -19.84 21.04
CA PRO A 219 -47.01 -19.87 21.30
C PRO A 219 -47.41 -19.03 22.51
N SER A 220 -48.70 -18.68 22.61
CA SER A 220 -49.19 -17.88 23.75
C SER A 220 -49.02 -18.65 25.06
N GLY A 221 -48.34 -18.03 26.03
CA GLY A 221 -48.11 -18.60 27.37
C GLY A 221 -46.77 -19.32 27.58
N THR A 222 -45.87 -19.35 26.59
CA THR A 222 -44.50 -19.90 26.75
C THR A 222 -43.41 -18.85 27.04
N TYR A 223 -43.80 -17.58 27.11
CA TYR A 223 -42.92 -16.44 27.42
C TYR A 223 -43.45 -15.70 28.65
N ASN A 224 -42.54 -15.09 29.41
CA ASN A 224 -42.92 -14.29 30.57
C ASN A 224 -43.61 -12.98 30.14
N GLN A 225 -44.43 -12.44 31.04
CA GLN A 225 -45.09 -11.14 30.94
C GLN A 225 -44.68 -10.29 32.15
N PRO A 226 -44.35 -8.99 32.00
CA PRO A 226 -44.07 -8.14 33.14
C PRO A 226 -45.34 -7.90 33.97
N GLU A 227 -45.26 -8.03 35.30
CA GLU A 227 -46.41 -8.05 36.22
C GLU A 227 -47.41 -6.89 36.03
N ARG A 228 -46.93 -5.70 35.65
CA ARG A 228 -47.76 -4.50 35.47
C ARG A 228 -48.69 -4.55 34.25
N PHE A 229 -48.49 -5.49 33.31
CA PHE A 229 -49.30 -5.55 32.10
C PHE A 229 -50.65 -6.23 32.38
N THR A 230 -51.73 -5.64 31.87
CA THR A 230 -53.06 -6.27 31.81
C THR A 230 -53.26 -7.03 30.51
N PHE A 231 -52.45 -6.75 29.48
CA PHE A 231 -52.41 -7.49 28.22
C PHE A 231 -51.00 -7.48 27.65
N TYR A 232 -50.41 -8.65 27.41
CA TYR A 232 -49.09 -8.80 26.82
C TYR A 232 -49.08 -9.97 25.85
N ALA A 233 -48.87 -9.70 24.56
CA ALA A 233 -48.86 -10.73 23.53
C ALA A 233 -47.74 -10.49 22.52
N ILE A 234 -46.64 -11.25 22.63
CA ILE A 234 -45.55 -11.31 21.64
C ILE A 234 -45.54 -12.65 20.87
N SER A 235 -46.64 -13.41 20.94
CA SER A 235 -46.73 -14.77 20.39
C SER A 235 -46.64 -14.82 18.87
N SER A 236 -46.09 -15.91 18.35
CA SER A 236 -45.91 -16.18 16.92
C SER A 236 -45.02 -15.17 16.20
N GLY A 237 -44.60 -15.51 15.00
CA GLY A 237 -43.83 -14.64 14.13
C GLY A 237 -43.10 -15.44 13.07
N THR A 238 -42.36 -14.72 12.23
CA THR A 238 -41.42 -15.28 11.27
C THR A 238 -40.11 -14.51 11.35
N TYR A 239 -39.04 -15.23 11.07
CA TYR A 239 -37.72 -14.72 10.82
C TYR A 239 -37.40 -14.96 9.35
N LEU A 240 -36.78 -13.99 8.67
CA LEU A 240 -36.17 -14.15 7.35
C LEU A 240 -34.84 -13.45 7.40
N HIS A 241 -33.75 -14.10 7.02
CA HIS A 241 -32.44 -13.44 6.92
C HIS A 241 -31.58 -14.08 5.84
N GLN A 242 -30.75 -13.25 5.21
CA GLN A 242 -29.87 -13.64 4.11
C GLN A 242 -28.41 -13.61 4.56
N PHE A 243 -27.60 -14.51 4.02
CA PHE A 243 -26.20 -14.63 4.36
C PHE A 243 -25.35 -14.70 3.09
N ASN A 244 -24.19 -14.04 3.12
CA ASN A 244 -23.12 -14.25 2.14
C ASN A 244 -22.07 -15.14 2.80
N VAL A 245 -21.58 -16.15 2.08
CA VAL A 245 -20.64 -17.15 2.59
C VAL A 245 -19.27 -16.90 1.97
N GLN A 246 -18.29 -16.57 2.81
CA GLN A 246 -16.91 -16.30 2.41
C GLN A 246 -16.03 -17.52 2.69
N HIS A 247 -15.40 -18.07 1.65
CA HIS A 247 -14.46 -19.21 1.78
C HIS A 247 -13.02 -18.78 2.14
N THR A 248 -12.78 -17.47 2.33
CA THR A 248 -11.47 -16.92 2.69
C THR A 248 -11.16 -17.13 4.17
N ILE A 249 -10.19 -17.97 4.49
CA ILE A 249 -9.74 -18.21 5.88
C ILE A 249 -8.92 -16.99 6.35
N ALA A 250 -9.15 -16.47 7.55
CA ALA A 250 -8.30 -15.43 8.13
C ALA A 250 -6.88 -15.97 8.37
N SER A 251 -5.85 -15.24 7.93
CA SER A 251 -4.44 -15.60 8.14
C SER A 251 -3.96 -15.09 9.51
N PRO A 252 -3.05 -15.79 10.21
CA PRO A 252 -2.29 -15.22 11.32
C PRO A 252 -1.34 -14.08 10.91
N GLY A 253 -1.20 -13.81 9.60
CA GLY A 253 -0.47 -12.67 9.06
C GLY A 253 1.02 -12.90 8.82
N VAL A 254 1.70 -11.82 8.46
CA VAL A 254 3.16 -11.75 8.32
C VAL A 254 3.71 -10.86 9.42
N THR A 255 4.69 -11.37 10.20
CA THR A 255 5.48 -10.56 11.12
C THR A 255 6.76 -10.08 10.42
N ILE A 256 7.00 -8.76 10.42
CA ILE A 256 8.22 -8.16 9.89
C ILE A 256 9.18 -7.87 11.05
N LYS A 257 10.41 -8.38 10.96
CA LYS A 257 11.48 -8.19 11.96
C LYS A 257 12.63 -7.36 11.39
N TYR A 258 13.29 -6.65 12.29
CA TYR A 258 14.40 -5.75 12.02
C TYR A 258 15.58 -6.14 12.90
N VAL A 259 16.60 -6.75 12.31
CA VAL A 259 17.76 -7.27 13.04
C VAL A 259 19.07 -6.72 12.49
N ASP A 260 20.11 -6.71 13.30
CA ASP A 260 21.47 -6.49 12.79
C ASP A 260 22.16 -7.80 12.36
N ALA A 261 23.43 -7.70 11.95
CA ALA A 261 24.22 -8.83 11.43
C ALA A 261 24.40 -9.99 12.43
N ASP A 262 24.27 -9.74 13.74
CA ASP A 262 24.33 -10.76 14.79
C ASP A 262 22.96 -11.41 15.05
N GLY A 263 21.89 -10.88 14.45
CA GLY A 263 20.50 -11.34 14.58
C GLY A 263 19.72 -10.68 15.74
N ASP A 264 20.31 -9.69 16.43
CA ASP A 264 19.66 -8.97 17.52
C ASP A 264 18.64 -7.96 16.98
N ASN A 265 17.48 -7.84 17.66
CA ASN A 265 16.40 -6.94 17.22
C ASN A 265 16.77 -5.48 17.48
N ILE A 266 16.80 -4.67 16.43
CA ILE A 266 17.15 -3.24 16.48
C ILE A 266 15.94 -2.30 16.38
N HIS A 267 14.76 -2.83 16.01
CA HIS A 267 13.50 -2.10 15.98
C HIS A 267 12.34 -3.02 16.36
N ALA A 268 11.24 -2.44 16.85
CA ALA A 268 10.01 -3.19 17.14
C ALA A 268 9.45 -3.82 15.86
N PRO A 269 8.93 -5.07 15.91
CA PRO A 269 8.36 -5.72 14.73
C PRO A 269 7.05 -5.05 14.30
N GLN A 270 6.75 -5.15 13.01
CA GLN A 270 5.47 -4.77 12.41
C GLN A 270 4.69 -6.02 11.99
N THR A 271 3.40 -5.87 11.69
CA THR A 271 2.53 -6.97 11.21
C THR A 271 1.72 -6.55 9.99
N ILE A 272 1.47 -7.50 9.10
CA ILE A 272 0.46 -7.42 8.03
C ILE A 272 -0.61 -8.47 8.32
N GLU A 273 -1.86 -8.04 8.40
CA GLU A 273 -3.04 -8.88 8.62
C GLU A 273 -3.86 -9.01 7.33
N GLY A 274 -4.65 -10.08 7.22
CA GLY A 274 -5.50 -10.36 6.06
C GLY A 274 -5.98 -11.80 6.03
N ASN A 275 -6.47 -12.26 4.89
CA ASN A 275 -6.91 -13.63 4.65
C ASN A 275 -5.86 -14.45 3.92
N VAL A 276 -5.91 -15.76 4.08
CA VAL A 276 -5.11 -16.74 3.33
C VAL A 276 -5.35 -16.53 1.83
N GLY A 277 -4.28 -16.27 1.08
CA GLY A 277 -4.30 -15.93 -0.34
C GLY A 277 -4.18 -14.43 -0.66
N ASP A 278 -4.41 -13.54 0.30
CA ASP A 278 -4.19 -12.09 0.10
C ASP A 278 -2.70 -11.82 -0.17
N GLN A 279 -2.40 -10.92 -1.10
CA GLN A 279 -1.03 -10.58 -1.47
C GLN A 279 -0.44 -9.56 -0.49
N TYR A 280 0.84 -9.72 -0.14
CA TYR A 280 1.60 -8.75 0.63
C TYR A 280 2.91 -8.37 -0.06
N ASP A 281 3.36 -7.15 0.20
CA ASP A 281 4.61 -6.59 -0.30
C ASP A 281 5.26 -5.75 0.80
N THR A 282 6.34 -6.26 1.39
CA THR A 282 7.12 -5.57 2.42
C THR A 282 8.27 -4.75 1.84
N THR A 283 8.42 -4.62 0.52
CA THR A 283 9.51 -3.82 -0.08
C THR A 283 9.15 -2.33 -0.22
N THR A 284 8.10 -1.86 0.44
CA THR A 284 7.73 -0.44 0.50
C THR A 284 8.50 0.28 1.60
N ALA A 285 8.54 1.62 1.53
CA ALA A 285 9.19 2.44 2.56
C ALA A 285 8.53 2.33 3.96
N ASP A 286 7.29 1.86 4.03
CA ASP A 286 6.57 1.66 5.30
C ASP A 286 7.13 0.48 6.12
N TYR A 287 7.78 -0.47 5.43
CA TYR A 287 8.36 -1.69 6.00
C TYR A 287 9.89 -1.72 5.88
N GLN A 288 10.50 -1.09 4.87
CA GLN A 288 11.95 -0.89 4.76
C GLN A 288 12.38 0.37 5.53
N LEU A 289 12.36 0.27 6.86
CA LEU A 289 12.53 1.38 7.78
C LEU A 289 13.94 2.00 7.76
N ILE A 290 14.01 3.31 8.00
CA ILE A 290 15.27 3.99 8.34
C ILE A 290 15.49 3.84 9.85
N VAL A 291 16.45 3.01 10.25
CA VAL A 291 16.77 2.73 11.66
C VAL A 291 17.99 3.56 12.09
N PRO A 292 17.90 4.46 13.08
CA PRO A 292 19.03 5.29 13.52
C PRO A 292 20.24 4.44 13.96
N GLY A 293 21.43 4.73 13.42
CA GLY A 293 22.64 3.94 13.66
C GLY A 293 22.91 2.83 12.64
N TYR A 294 21.98 2.57 11.72
CA TYR A 294 21.97 1.39 10.86
C TYR A 294 21.54 1.72 9.42
N SER A 295 21.99 0.89 8.47
CA SER A 295 21.58 0.92 7.06
C SER A 295 21.08 -0.46 6.65
N LEU A 296 19.97 -0.52 5.92
CA LEU A 296 19.41 -1.78 5.42
C LEU A 296 20.39 -2.44 4.45
N ASP A 297 20.67 -3.73 4.63
CA ASP A 297 21.53 -4.48 3.72
C ASP A 297 20.77 -4.80 2.42
N GLN A 298 20.95 -3.93 1.43
CA GLN A 298 20.38 -4.09 0.08
C GLN A 298 20.88 -5.35 -0.65
N THR A 299 21.93 -6.02 -0.17
CA THR A 299 22.40 -7.29 -0.74
C THR A 299 21.74 -8.52 -0.10
N SER A 300 21.05 -8.34 1.04
CA SER A 300 20.47 -9.39 1.88
C SER A 300 18.95 -9.23 2.07
N ILE A 301 18.24 -8.75 1.04
CA ILE A 301 16.77 -8.63 1.04
C ILE A 301 16.14 -10.04 1.04
N PRO A 302 15.20 -10.35 1.96
CA PRO A 302 14.63 -11.69 2.09
C PRO A 302 13.76 -12.07 0.87
N GLU A 303 13.89 -13.30 0.38
CA GLU A 303 13.14 -13.80 -0.78
C GLU A 303 11.62 -13.75 -0.58
N ASN A 304 11.15 -13.95 0.65
CA ASN A 304 9.74 -13.86 1.03
C ASN A 304 9.27 -12.43 1.35
N ALA A 305 10.02 -11.39 0.96
CA ALA A 305 9.58 -10.00 1.12
C ALA A 305 8.25 -9.70 0.41
N LYS A 306 7.90 -10.48 -0.63
CA LYS A 306 6.61 -10.47 -1.32
C LYS A 306 6.04 -11.87 -1.38
N GLY A 307 4.73 -11.99 -1.31
CA GLY A 307 4.07 -13.29 -1.41
C GLY A 307 2.57 -13.21 -1.12
N SER A 308 2.00 -14.35 -0.76
CA SER A 308 0.62 -14.47 -0.33
C SER A 308 0.56 -14.93 1.12
N LEU A 309 -0.41 -14.42 1.88
CA LEU A 309 -0.66 -14.82 3.25
C LEU A 309 -1.03 -16.32 3.32
N THR A 310 -0.43 -17.05 4.26
CA THR A 310 -0.69 -18.48 4.47
C THR A 310 -1.54 -18.73 5.72
N ALA A 311 -2.04 -19.97 5.88
CA ALA A 311 -2.69 -20.38 7.12
C ALA A 311 -1.70 -20.46 8.30
N ASP A 312 -0.41 -20.70 8.01
CA ASP A 312 0.69 -20.62 8.96
C ASP A 312 1.23 -19.19 9.09
N LEU A 313 1.75 -18.84 10.27
CA LEU A 313 2.38 -17.54 10.54
C LEU A 313 3.68 -17.39 9.75
N GLN A 314 3.76 -16.34 8.94
CA GLN A 314 4.96 -16.01 8.17
C GLN A 314 5.83 -15.00 8.91
N THR A 315 7.15 -15.07 8.72
CA THR A 315 8.10 -14.05 9.20
C THR A 315 8.98 -13.56 8.06
N VAL A 316 9.05 -12.25 7.88
CA VAL A 316 10.00 -11.57 6.99
C VAL A 316 11.04 -10.88 7.86
N THR A 317 12.33 -11.11 7.61
CA THR A 317 13.42 -10.54 8.42
C THR A 317 14.29 -9.66 7.55
N TYR A 318 14.33 -8.36 7.86
CA TYR A 318 15.26 -7.42 7.27
C TYR A 318 16.53 -7.29 8.13
N VAL A 319 17.68 -7.51 7.49
CA VAL A 319 19.01 -7.44 8.12
C VAL A 319 19.65 -6.08 7.84
N TYR A 320 20.21 -5.45 8.85
CA TYR A 320 20.84 -4.14 8.78
C TYR A 320 22.31 -4.21 9.16
N GLN A 321 23.13 -3.46 8.45
CA GLN A 321 24.51 -3.21 8.82
C GLN A 321 24.58 -1.97 9.72
N ARG A 322 25.38 -2.03 10.78
CA ARG A 322 25.61 -0.87 11.64
C ARG A 322 26.48 0.14 10.86
N ASN A 323 26.09 1.41 10.86
CA ASN A 323 26.84 2.46 10.19
C ASN A 323 28.22 2.64 10.85
N VAL A 324 29.15 3.25 10.13
CA VAL A 324 30.48 3.63 10.62
C VAL A 324 30.62 5.14 10.61
N ALA A 325 31.48 5.68 11.47
CA ALA A 325 31.88 7.06 11.42
C ALA A 325 32.67 7.34 10.13
N GLU A 326 32.43 8.50 9.51
CA GLU A 326 33.19 9.01 8.37
C GLU A 326 33.77 10.39 8.70
N LEU A 327 35.00 10.67 8.25
CA LEU A 327 35.60 12.00 8.22
C LEU A 327 36.05 12.32 6.79
N LYS A 328 36.01 13.61 6.43
CA LYS A 328 36.38 14.14 5.12
C LYS A 328 37.33 15.32 5.28
N ALA A 329 38.32 15.38 4.40
CA ALA A 329 39.35 16.41 4.35
C ALA A 329 39.90 16.50 2.92
N HIS A 330 40.40 17.67 2.54
CA HIS A 330 40.92 17.93 1.20
C HIS A 330 42.37 18.45 1.24
N ASP A 331 43.10 18.35 0.13
CA ASP A 331 44.44 18.91 -0.03
C ASP A 331 44.39 20.39 -0.41
N SER A 332 45.34 21.20 0.09
CA SER A 332 45.43 22.65 -0.23
C SER A 332 46.85 23.06 -0.65
N THR A 333 46.98 24.25 -1.21
CA THR A 333 48.27 24.86 -1.58
C THR A 333 48.28 26.32 -1.15
N ILE A 334 49.35 26.72 -0.45
CA ILE A 334 49.54 28.08 0.10
C ILE A 334 50.91 28.63 -0.32
N SER A 335 51.06 29.95 -0.36
CA SER A 335 52.35 30.60 -0.59
C SER A 335 53.20 30.67 0.70
N VAL A 336 54.52 30.75 0.57
CA VAL A 336 55.41 31.01 1.72
C VAL A 336 54.99 32.29 2.44
N GLY A 337 54.79 32.20 3.75
CA GLY A 337 54.33 33.30 4.63
C GLY A 337 52.81 33.51 4.68
N GLU A 338 52.02 32.77 3.90
CA GLU A 338 50.56 32.80 3.95
C GLU A 338 50.06 32.09 5.23
N SER A 339 49.04 32.66 5.89
CA SER A 339 48.47 32.09 7.12
C SER A 339 47.60 30.88 6.81
N TRP A 340 47.75 29.82 7.60
CA TRP A 340 46.99 28.57 7.48
C TRP A 340 46.49 28.09 8.84
N LYS A 341 45.38 27.37 8.85
CA LYS A 341 44.84 26.66 10.02
C LYS A 341 44.34 25.26 9.64
N ALA A 342 44.31 24.37 10.62
CA ALA A 342 43.74 23.03 10.45
C ALA A 342 42.24 23.02 10.09
N GLU A 343 41.48 24.06 10.45
CA GLU A 343 40.10 24.23 9.98
C GLU A 343 40.00 24.35 8.45
N ASP A 344 41.01 24.93 7.78
CA ASP A 344 40.95 25.28 6.36
C ASP A 344 40.91 24.05 5.43
N ASN A 345 41.28 22.88 5.95
CA ASN A 345 41.42 21.62 5.21
C ASN A 345 40.46 20.50 5.70
N PHE A 346 39.51 20.81 6.58
CA PHE A 346 38.57 19.85 7.16
C PHE A 346 37.15 20.02 6.60
N ASP A 347 36.59 18.96 6.01
CA ASP A 347 35.30 19.00 5.31
C ASP A 347 34.12 18.46 6.16
N GLY A 348 34.37 18.16 7.44
CA GLY A 348 33.39 17.56 8.34
C GLY A 348 33.33 16.04 8.26
N GLY A 349 32.25 15.48 8.79
CA GLY A 349 32.01 14.04 8.82
C GLY A 349 30.62 13.69 9.34
N THR A 350 30.36 12.40 9.54
CA THR A 350 29.12 11.90 10.17
C THR A 350 29.44 10.75 11.12
N ASP A 351 28.79 10.74 12.29
CA ASP A 351 28.83 9.59 13.20
C ASP A 351 27.91 8.45 12.70
N PRO A 352 27.95 7.24 13.30
CA PRO A 352 27.07 6.14 12.89
C PRO A 352 25.57 6.46 12.98
N GLN A 353 25.17 7.35 13.89
CA GLN A 353 23.76 7.78 14.03
C GLN A 353 23.34 8.79 12.95
N GLY A 354 24.28 9.28 12.14
CA GLY A 354 24.05 10.27 11.09
C GLY A 354 24.18 11.72 11.57
N ASN A 355 24.67 11.96 12.80
CA ASN A 355 24.92 13.31 13.29
C ASN A 355 26.19 13.88 12.64
N PRO A 356 26.24 15.18 12.31
CA PRO A 356 27.43 15.81 11.74
C PRO A 356 28.57 15.83 12.77
N ILE A 357 29.76 15.42 12.35
CA ILE A 357 31.01 15.60 13.10
C ILE A 357 31.61 16.95 12.70
N THR A 358 31.81 17.83 13.68
CA THR A 358 32.37 19.16 13.48
C THR A 358 33.87 19.20 13.81
N PHE A 359 34.52 20.33 13.56
CA PHE A 359 35.94 20.49 13.88
C PHE A 359 36.22 20.43 15.40
N GLU A 360 35.24 20.80 16.24
CA GLU A 360 35.37 20.74 17.70
C GLU A 360 35.39 19.29 18.24
N ASP A 361 34.91 18.33 17.43
CA ASP A 361 34.79 16.91 17.79
C ASP A 361 36.03 16.08 17.41
N VAL A 362 37.01 16.66 16.70
CA VAL A 362 38.19 15.93 16.18
C VAL A 362 39.50 16.34 16.86
N SER A 363 40.38 15.36 17.05
CA SER A 363 41.78 15.61 17.41
C SER A 363 42.62 15.74 16.14
N VAL A 364 43.41 16.82 16.04
CA VAL A 364 44.32 17.10 14.92
C VAL A 364 45.75 16.68 15.27
N VAL A 365 46.43 16.01 14.34
CA VAL A 365 47.85 15.67 14.42
C VAL A 365 48.56 16.14 13.15
N GLY A 366 49.61 16.96 13.32
CA GLY A 366 50.34 17.61 12.24
C GLY A 366 50.35 19.14 12.41
N ASP A 367 51.27 19.81 11.72
CA ASP A 367 51.41 21.27 11.70
C ASP A 367 52.08 21.72 10.39
N VAL A 368 51.85 22.96 9.96
CA VAL A 368 52.35 23.52 8.68
C VAL A 368 53.35 24.63 8.94
N ASP A 369 54.63 24.36 8.64
CA ASP A 369 55.68 25.38 8.65
C ASP A 369 55.60 26.21 7.37
N ASN A 370 54.73 27.21 7.36
CA ASN A 370 54.50 28.12 6.24
C ASN A 370 55.72 28.98 5.84
N THR A 371 56.85 28.88 6.57
CA THR A 371 58.10 29.56 6.22
C THR A 371 58.99 28.76 5.27
N LYS A 372 58.66 27.48 5.01
CA LYS A 372 59.45 26.58 4.16
C LYS A 372 58.58 25.94 3.08
N VAL A 373 59.12 25.90 1.86
CA VAL A 373 58.54 25.12 0.75
C VAL A 373 58.57 23.63 1.11
N GLY A 374 57.43 22.96 1.00
CA GLY A 374 57.29 21.57 1.44
C GLY A 374 55.87 21.04 1.31
N LYS A 375 55.69 19.77 1.70
CA LYS A 375 54.39 19.13 1.87
C LYS A 375 54.23 18.72 3.33
N TYR A 376 53.10 19.07 3.91
CA TYR A 376 52.78 18.87 5.33
C TYR A 376 51.52 18.01 5.41
N GLU A 377 51.60 16.87 6.08
CA GLU A 377 50.45 15.97 6.27
C GLU A 377 49.75 16.30 7.58
N ILE A 378 48.44 16.53 7.51
CA ILE A 378 47.56 16.78 8.64
C ILE A 378 46.57 15.62 8.75
N THR A 379 46.49 15.00 9.92
CA THR A 379 45.56 13.90 10.21
C THR A 379 44.51 14.34 11.20
N TYR A 380 43.24 14.21 10.81
CA TYR A 380 42.07 14.42 11.66
C TYR A 380 41.59 13.07 12.18
N THR A 381 41.21 12.99 13.45
CA THR A 381 40.72 11.75 14.08
C THR A 381 39.50 12.03 14.95
N TYR A 382 38.42 11.28 14.73
CA TYR A 382 37.21 11.30 15.53
C TYR A 382 37.14 10.05 16.42
N ASN A 383 36.73 10.23 17.68
CA ASN A 383 36.42 9.15 18.62
C ASN A 383 35.19 9.54 19.44
N ARG A 384 34.05 8.89 19.20
CA ARG A 384 32.79 9.19 19.92
C ARG A 384 32.90 9.10 21.46
N VAL A 385 33.76 8.20 21.95
CA VAL A 385 34.07 8.07 23.38
C VAL A 385 35.59 8.16 23.57
N PRO A 386 36.10 9.18 24.29
CA PRO A 386 37.53 9.29 24.57
C PRO A 386 38.09 8.01 25.19
N ASN A 387 39.19 7.51 24.61
CA ASN A 387 39.90 6.29 25.03
C ASN A 387 39.11 4.95 24.91
N ARG A 388 38.03 4.88 24.12
CA ARG A 388 37.48 3.60 23.65
C ARG A 388 37.52 3.52 22.12
N ILE A 389 38.28 2.57 21.59
CA ILE A 389 38.29 2.26 20.16
C ILE A 389 37.32 1.10 19.94
N TRP A 390 36.07 1.41 19.59
CA TRP A 390 35.18 0.46 18.93
C TRP A 390 35.13 0.83 17.44
N THR A 391 35.35 -0.13 16.55
CA THR A 391 35.79 0.14 15.17
C THR A 391 34.78 0.92 14.31
N GLY A 392 33.50 0.91 14.64
CA GLY A 392 32.48 1.73 13.95
C GLY A 392 32.35 3.16 14.48
N ASP A 393 32.78 3.46 15.70
CA ASP A 393 32.68 4.80 16.33
C ASP A 393 33.96 5.65 16.12
N HIS A 394 34.87 5.20 15.26
CA HIS A 394 36.19 5.79 15.00
C HIS A 394 36.38 6.09 13.52
N ALA A 395 36.90 7.27 13.19
CA ALA A 395 37.19 7.68 11.82
C ALA A 395 38.47 8.51 11.75
N THR A 396 39.17 8.43 10.61
CA THR A 396 40.35 9.25 10.31
C THR A 396 40.26 9.82 8.90
N ALA A 397 40.73 11.05 8.73
CA ALA A 397 40.91 11.69 7.43
C ALA A 397 42.28 12.36 7.37
N LYS A 398 42.81 12.56 6.16
CA LYS A 398 44.11 13.19 5.93
C LYS A 398 44.00 14.29 4.90
N ALA A 399 44.80 15.34 5.09
CA ALA A 399 45.01 16.43 4.15
C ALA A 399 46.51 16.68 3.95
N THR A 400 46.89 17.02 2.72
CA THR A 400 48.23 17.48 2.36
C THR A 400 48.19 18.98 2.08
N VAL A 401 48.93 19.75 2.85
CA VAL A 401 49.13 21.19 2.61
C VAL A 401 50.47 21.37 1.90
N THR A 402 50.44 21.93 0.69
CA THR A 402 51.65 22.20 -0.11
C THR A 402 52.03 23.67 -0.01
N VAL A 403 53.19 23.98 0.57
CA VAL A 403 53.73 25.35 0.63
C VAL A 403 54.63 25.59 -0.58
N ILE A 404 54.35 26.63 -1.38
CA ILE A 404 55.09 26.97 -2.60
C ILE A 404 55.71 28.38 -2.55
N ASP A 405 56.84 28.55 -3.24
CA ASP A 405 57.50 29.86 -3.45
C ASP A 405 57.00 30.45 -4.77
N THR A 406 56.05 31.39 -4.68
CA THR A 406 55.38 32.04 -5.81
C THR A 406 56.14 33.24 -6.37
N GLU A 407 57.22 33.72 -5.73
CA GLU A 407 58.04 34.81 -6.28
C GLU A 407 58.95 34.33 -7.41
N LYS A 408 59.24 33.02 -7.48
CA LYS A 408 60.08 32.41 -8.52
C LYS A 408 59.28 32.04 -9.76
N LYS A 409 59.51 32.78 -10.85
CA LYS A 409 58.99 32.42 -12.18
C LYS A 409 59.80 31.29 -12.81
N ALA A 410 59.11 30.37 -13.47
CA ALA A 410 59.73 29.33 -14.29
C ALA A 410 60.65 29.94 -15.36
N GLN A 411 61.85 29.37 -15.48
CA GLN A 411 62.79 29.71 -16.54
C GLN A 411 62.60 28.77 -17.73
N PRO A 412 62.82 29.25 -18.97
CA PRO A 412 62.62 28.44 -20.16
C PRO A 412 63.60 27.28 -20.27
N VAL A 413 63.19 26.25 -21.02
CA VAL A 413 64.07 25.21 -21.53
C VAL A 413 64.61 25.67 -22.88
N ILE A 414 65.93 25.70 -23.04
CA ILE A 414 66.62 26.12 -24.26
C ILE A 414 67.21 24.89 -24.95
N VAL A 415 66.72 24.58 -26.15
CA VAL A 415 67.22 23.50 -27.00
C VAL A 415 68.28 24.05 -27.94
N LYS A 416 69.52 23.58 -27.81
CA LYS A 416 70.68 23.98 -28.62
C LYS A 416 71.08 22.90 -29.61
N TYR A 417 71.58 23.31 -30.77
CA TYR A 417 72.02 22.43 -31.86
C TYR A 417 73.48 22.74 -32.18
N VAL A 418 74.38 21.77 -31.94
CA VAL A 418 75.83 22.00 -32.01
C VAL A 418 76.55 20.93 -32.82
N ASP A 419 77.73 21.28 -33.35
CA ASP A 419 78.69 20.31 -33.87
C ASP A 419 79.48 19.61 -32.73
N PRO A 420 80.34 18.61 -32.99
CA PRO A 420 81.08 17.90 -31.94
C PRO A 420 82.15 18.77 -31.24
N ALA A 421 82.45 19.97 -31.76
CA ALA A 421 83.29 20.96 -31.11
C ALA A 421 82.49 21.97 -30.26
N GLY A 422 81.16 21.80 -30.16
CA GLY A 422 80.26 22.65 -29.38
C GLY A 422 79.86 23.95 -30.08
N LYS A 423 80.18 24.13 -31.36
CA LYS A 423 79.78 25.32 -32.12
C LYS A 423 78.31 25.20 -32.50
N ILE A 424 77.54 26.27 -32.28
CA ILE A 424 76.13 26.35 -32.69
C ILE A 424 76.02 26.31 -34.23
N ILE A 425 75.17 25.41 -34.74
CA ILE A 425 74.97 25.15 -36.17
C ILE A 425 73.52 25.41 -36.65
N HIS A 426 72.58 25.62 -35.73
CA HIS A 426 71.20 25.97 -36.02
C HIS A 426 70.61 26.84 -34.89
N GLU A 427 69.60 27.64 -35.22
CA GLU A 427 68.89 28.51 -34.26
C GLU A 427 68.30 27.70 -33.09
N GLU A 428 68.45 28.22 -31.87
CA GLU A 428 68.02 27.58 -30.62
C GLU A 428 66.48 27.66 -30.46
N LYS A 429 65.86 26.62 -29.92
CA LYS A 429 64.42 26.66 -29.58
C LYS A 429 64.23 26.97 -28.09
N VAL A 430 63.28 27.85 -27.79
CA VAL A 430 62.94 28.25 -26.42
C VAL A 430 61.54 27.73 -26.08
N VAL A 431 61.45 26.79 -25.15
CA VAL A 431 60.19 26.25 -24.63
C VAL A 431 59.89 26.91 -23.28
N LYS A 432 58.63 27.30 -23.06
CA LYS A 432 58.15 27.97 -21.84
C LYS A 432 56.98 27.18 -21.25
N GLY A 433 56.86 27.19 -19.93
CA GLY A 433 55.75 26.61 -19.18
C GLY A 433 55.70 27.19 -17.76
N GLU A 434 54.84 26.63 -16.92
CA GLU A 434 54.63 27.08 -15.55
C GLU A 434 55.54 26.31 -14.58
N LEU A 435 55.80 26.85 -13.38
CA LEU A 435 56.76 26.24 -12.46
C LEU A 435 56.24 24.87 -11.99
N GLY A 436 57.03 23.82 -12.23
CA GLY A 436 56.65 22.45 -11.88
C GLY A 436 55.84 21.69 -12.93
N THR A 437 55.41 22.30 -14.04
CA THR A 437 54.76 21.55 -15.15
C THR A 437 55.78 20.83 -16.02
N ASP A 438 55.40 19.72 -16.63
CA ASP A 438 56.29 18.91 -17.45
C ASP A 438 56.60 19.51 -18.84
N PHE A 439 57.77 19.14 -19.39
CA PHE A 439 58.18 19.38 -20.77
C PHE A 439 58.75 18.11 -21.40
N ASP A 440 58.51 17.96 -22.71
CA ASP A 440 59.12 16.93 -23.55
C ASP A 440 59.65 17.58 -24.83
N VAL A 441 60.96 17.56 -25.00
CA VAL A 441 61.65 18.03 -26.21
C VAL A 441 62.36 16.88 -26.94
N SER A 442 61.97 15.63 -26.67
CA SER A 442 62.53 14.44 -27.33
C SER A 442 61.97 14.19 -28.73
N GLY A 443 60.88 14.88 -29.12
CA GLY A 443 60.22 14.72 -30.41
C GLY A 443 61.03 15.21 -31.61
N LYS A 444 60.72 14.70 -32.81
CA LYS A 444 61.38 15.06 -34.08
C LYS A 444 61.33 16.56 -34.40
N GLU A 445 60.36 17.29 -33.87
CA GLU A 445 60.26 18.75 -34.04
C GLU A 445 61.43 19.51 -33.39
N TYR A 446 62.09 18.92 -32.38
CA TYR A 446 63.31 19.43 -31.73
C TYR A 446 64.57 18.72 -32.26
N GLN A 447 64.48 18.07 -33.43
CA GLN A 447 65.59 17.40 -34.11
C GLN A 447 65.57 17.77 -35.61
N PRO A 448 65.77 19.06 -35.96
CA PRO A 448 65.70 19.53 -37.34
C PRO A 448 66.77 18.86 -38.21
N ALA A 449 66.48 18.71 -39.50
CA ALA A 449 67.49 18.36 -40.50
C ALA A 449 68.34 19.60 -40.83
N ILE A 450 69.64 19.55 -40.53
CA ILE A 450 70.57 20.67 -40.69
C ILE A 450 71.46 20.41 -41.90
N LYS A 451 71.43 21.28 -42.90
CA LYS A 451 72.16 21.06 -44.17
C LYS A 451 73.66 20.89 -43.93
N GLY A 452 74.22 19.75 -44.35
CA GLY A 452 75.64 19.43 -44.14
C GLY A 452 75.96 18.78 -42.80
N TYR A 453 74.95 18.42 -42.00
CA TYR A 453 75.10 17.83 -40.67
C TYR A 453 74.03 16.75 -40.40
N ILE A 454 74.45 15.60 -39.87
CA ILE A 454 73.59 14.47 -39.47
C ILE A 454 73.53 14.41 -37.94
N LEU A 455 72.35 14.25 -37.35
CA LEU A 455 72.19 14.12 -35.90
C LEU A 455 72.98 12.92 -35.37
N ASP A 456 73.77 13.11 -34.32
CA ASP A 456 74.47 12.02 -33.65
C ASP A 456 73.51 11.28 -32.71
N GLU A 457 72.83 10.27 -33.24
CA GLU A 457 71.91 9.41 -32.47
C GLU A 457 72.59 8.70 -31.28
N LYS A 458 73.93 8.68 -31.21
CA LYS A 458 74.68 8.13 -30.07
C LYS A 458 74.91 9.17 -28.96
N GLN A 459 74.63 10.45 -29.21
CA GLN A 459 74.80 11.56 -28.25
C GLN A 459 73.50 12.34 -28.01
N LEU A 460 72.37 11.65 -27.90
CA LEU A 460 71.09 12.27 -27.55
C LEU A 460 71.07 12.78 -26.09
N PRO A 461 70.48 13.96 -25.81
CA PRO A 461 70.46 14.54 -24.47
C PRO A 461 69.53 13.77 -23.53
N LYS A 462 70.09 13.38 -22.37
CA LYS A 462 69.39 12.62 -21.32
C LYS A 462 68.29 13.43 -20.61
N ASN A 463 68.38 14.76 -20.63
CA ASN A 463 67.41 15.69 -20.04
C ASN A 463 66.39 16.22 -21.06
N SER A 464 66.10 15.46 -22.12
CA SER A 464 65.09 15.81 -23.13
C SER A 464 63.65 15.72 -22.61
N LYS A 465 63.43 15.20 -21.39
CA LYS A 465 62.17 15.29 -20.65
C LYS A 465 62.45 15.69 -19.20
N GLY A 466 61.52 16.42 -18.59
CA GLY A 466 61.61 16.88 -17.20
C GLY A 466 60.48 17.85 -16.88
N SER A 467 60.64 18.67 -15.84
CA SER A 467 59.67 19.71 -15.47
C SER A 467 60.33 21.09 -15.43
N PHE A 468 59.58 22.16 -15.69
CA PHE A 468 60.10 23.53 -15.62
C PHE A 468 60.48 23.90 -14.19
N SER A 469 61.62 24.56 -14.02
CA SER A 469 62.19 24.92 -12.72
C SER A 469 62.54 26.41 -12.65
N ASP A 470 63.00 26.86 -11.49
CA ASP A 470 63.49 28.23 -11.26
C ASP A 470 64.83 28.55 -11.96
N LYS A 471 65.38 27.58 -12.71
CA LYS A 471 66.66 27.70 -13.42
C LYS A 471 66.50 27.34 -14.89
N THR A 472 67.15 28.10 -15.76
CA THR A 472 67.18 27.82 -17.20
C THR A 472 67.81 26.45 -17.45
N GLN A 473 67.07 25.58 -18.13
CA GLN A 473 67.54 24.23 -18.47
C GLN A 473 68.00 24.21 -19.91
N ILE A 474 69.15 23.60 -20.19
CA ILE A 474 69.72 23.52 -21.54
C ILE A 474 69.70 22.07 -21.99
N VAL A 475 69.09 21.81 -23.15
CA VAL A 475 69.03 20.50 -23.81
C VAL A 475 69.84 20.61 -25.10
N THR A 476 70.88 19.81 -25.26
CA THR A 476 71.81 19.94 -26.41
C THR A 476 71.72 18.73 -27.32
N TYR A 477 71.40 18.95 -28.59
CA TYR A 477 71.51 17.96 -29.66
C TYR A 477 72.82 18.19 -30.44
N VAL A 478 73.62 17.13 -30.55
CA VAL A 478 74.92 17.14 -31.25
C VAL A 478 74.76 16.53 -32.64
N TYR A 479 75.35 17.14 -33.67
CA TYR A 479 75.33 16.66 -35.05
C TYR A 479 76.74 16.52 -35.60
N GLN A 480 77.00 15.49 -36.38
CA GLN A 480 78.28 15.29 -37.08
C GLN A 480 78.22 15.90 -38.50
N PRO A 481 79.34 16.45 -39.03
CA PRO A 481 79.38 16.93 -40.42
C PRO A 481 79.14 15.78 -41.42
N GLU A 482 78.41 16.04 -42.50
CA GLU A 482 78.20 15.08 -43.60
C GLU A 482 79.53 14.74 -44.29
N THR A 483 80.07 13.56 -44.02
CA THR A 483 81.19 13.01 -44.79
C THR A 483 80.68 12.52 -46.15
N LYS A 484 81.22 13.10 -47.23
CA LYS A 484 80.87 12.69 -48.60
C LYS A 484 81.20 11.20 -48.80
N PRO A 485 80.28 10.35 -49.32
CA PRO A 485 80.46 8.91 -49.24
C PRO A 485 81.58 8.39 -50.16
N THR A 486 82.42 7.51 -49.63
CA THR A 486 83.24 6.60 -50.44
C THR A 486 82.45 5.30 -50.61
N THR A 487 82.16 4.93 -51.86
CA THR A 487 81.61 3.63 -52.24
C THR A 487 82.52 2.50 -51.79
N GLU A 488 81.95 1.43 -51.22
CA GLU A 488 82.36 0.07 -51.58
C GLU A 488 81.29 -0.99 -51.27
N THR A 489 81.35 -2.05 -52.05
CA THR A 489 80.41 -3.17 -52.13
C THR A 489 81.05 -4.41 -51.51
N SER A 490 80.32 -5.26 -50.78
CA SER A 490 80.55 -6.73 -50.80
C SER A 490 79.49 -7.51 -49.98
N ASP A 491 78.93 -8.53 -50.64
CA ASP A 491 78.66 -9.92 -50.19
C ASP A 491 78.63 -10.29 -48.68
N SER A 492 77.61 -11.03 -48.18
CA SER A 492 77.52 -12.51 -48.15
C SER A 492 78.45 -13.17 -47.11
N SER A 493 78.11 -14.19 -46.31
CA SER A 493 76.85 -14.90 -45.99
C SER A 493 77.08 -15.96 -44.88
N THR A 494 76.00 -16.50 -44.32
CA THR A 494 75.87 -17.87 -43.71
C THR A 494 76.72 -18.34 -42.51
N SER A 495 76.03 -18.93 -41.52
CA SER A 495 76.08 -20.37 -41.09
C SER A 495 75.80 -20.52 -39.58
N GLY A 496 75.15 -21.56 -39.02
CA GLY A 496 74.51 -22.78 -39.56
C GLY A 496 73.15 -23.06 -38.84
N LYS A 497 72.29 -24.04 -39.20
CA LYS A 497 72.45 -25.50 -39.49
C LYS A 497 72.77 -26.33 -38.20
N PRO A 498 72.33 -27.60 -38.00
CA PRO A 498 71.46 -28.51 -38.80
C PRO A 498 70.33 -29.30 -38.04
N SER A 499 69.48 -30.01 -38.82
CA SER A 499 68.73 -31.27 -38.55
C SER A 499 67.68 -31.32 -37.42
N ALA A 500 66.39 -31.69 -37.60
CA ALA A 500 65.71 -32.73 -38.43
C ALA A 500 65.87 -34.18 -37.89
N PRO A 501 64.99 -35.17 -38.20
CA PRO A 501 63.93 -35.13 -39.23
C PRO A 501 62.58 -35.86 -38.91
N THR A 502 61.56 -35.63 -39.78
CA THR A 502 60.53 -36.58 -40.35
C THR A 502 59.71 -37.56 -39.46
N THR A 503 58.52 -38.05 -39.86
CA THR A 503 57.92 -38.28 -41.21
C THR A 503 56.38 -38.22 -41.09
N SER A 504 55.66 -37.55 -42.01
CA SER A 504 54.69 -38.11 -43.01
C SER A 504 53.63 -39.11 -42.46
N THR A 505 52.35 -39.14 -42.83
CA THR A 505 51.55 -38.64 -43.99
C THR A 505 50.05 -38.87 -43.61
N ASP A 506 48.96 -38.37 -44.23
CA ASP A 506 48.61 -37.48 -45.37
C ASP A 506 47.12 -37.03 -45.17
N SER A 507 46.41 -36.17 -45.91
CA SER A 507 46.72 -35.30 -47.07
C SER A 507 45.72 -34.13 -47.22
N SER A 508 46.00 -33.25 -48.20
CA SER A 508 45.09 -32.53 -49.13
C SER A 508 43.75 -31.91 -48.60
N SER A 509 43.62 -30.58 -48.47
CA SER A 509 43.35 -29.56 -49.53
C SER A 509 41.85 -29.19 -49.64
N GLN A 510 41.40 -27.97 -49.97
CA GLN A 510 42.08 -26.77 -50.49
C GLN A 510 41.16 -25.51 -50.36
N SER A 511 41.75 -24.30 -50.29
CA SER A 511 41.20 -23.03 -50.86
C SER A 511 39.95 -22.38 -50.18
N ILE A 512 39.68 -21.06 -50.23
CA ILE A 512 40.37 -19.86 -50.75
C ILE A 512 39.70 -18.56 -50.18
N THR A 513 40.49 -17.51 -49.81
CA THR A 513 40.16 -16.05 -49.68
C THR A 513 38.89 -15.54 -48.93
N GLY A 514 38.78 -14.31 -48.39
CA GLY A 514 39.67 -13.13 -48.37
C GLY A 514 38.94 -11.82 -48.75
N LYS A 515 39.55 -10.65 -48.41
CA LYS A 515 39.21 -9.25 -48.83
C LYS A 515 38.04 -8.54 -48.10
N ILE A 516 38.25 -7.41 -47.41
CA ILE A 516 38.69 -6.02 -47.75
C ILE A 516 37.49 -5.09 -48.05
N SER A 517 37.38 -3.98 -47.30
CA SER A 517 37.32 -2.60 -47.84
C SER A 517 37.43 -1.55 -46.71
N ASP A 518 38.40 -0.65 -46.84
CA ASP A 518 38.59 0.52 -45.97
C ASP A 518 37.60 1.65 -46.30
N SER A 519 37.36 2.56 -45.34
CA SER A 519 37.08 4.00 -45.62
C SER A 519 37.25 4.90 -44.38
N ASN A 520 38.48 5.35 -44.17
CA ASN A 520 38.90 6.73 -43.89
C ASN A 520 37.97 7.74 -43.16
N ASN A 521 38.52 8.26 -42.05
CA ASN A 521 38.80 9.69 -41.77
C ASN A 521 37.70 10.72 -41.43
N ASN A 522 37.75 11.13 -40.16
CA ASN A 522 38.19 12.47 -39.69
C ASN A 522 37.20 13.68 -39.72
N VAL A 523 37.56 14.69 -38.93
CA VAL A 523 37.14 16.12 -38.91
C VAL A 523 35.96 16.52 -37.99
N SER A 524 36.32 17.22 -36.91
CA SER A 524 35.53 18.28 -36.23
C SER A 524 35.87 19.63 -36.90
N PRO A 525 35.07 20.74 -36.86
CA PRO A 525 34.50 21.28 -35.61
C PRO A 525 33.16 22.10 -35.68
N ALA A 526 32.71 22.54 -34.50
CA ALA A 526 31.99 23.78 -34.14
C ALA A 526 31.00 24.48 -35.12
N GLY A 527 29.78 24.73 -34.63
CA GLY A 527 28.84 25.70 -35.22
C GLY A 527 27.60 25.95 -34.34
N SER A 528 27.44 27.18 -33.82
CA SER A 528 26.28 27.59 -33.02
C SER A 528 25.13 28.09 -33.91
N SER A 529 23.86 27.83 -33.55
CA SER A 529 22.81 28.87 -33.55
C SER A 529 21.41 28.40 -33.09
N THR A 530 20.70 29.37 -32.55
CA THR A 530 19.29 29.48 -32.13
C THR A 530 18.21 28.98 -33.10
N ASN A 531 17.10 28.44 -32.57
CA ASN A 531 15.68 28.90 -32.72
C ASN A 531 14.73 27.75 -32.26
N LEU A 532 13.71 27.90 -31.41
CA LEU A 532 12.51 28.77 -31.35
C LEU A 532 11.23 27.99 -31.73
N SER A 533 10.28 27.94 -30.79
CA SER A 533 8.81 27.87 -30.97
C SER A 533 8.14 26.80 -31.83
N HIS A 534 7.15 26.11 -31.23
CA HIS A 534 5.93 25.72 -31.93
C HIS A 534 4.67 26.03 -31.09
N GLN A 535 3.87 26.99 -31.55
CA GLN A 535 2.42 27.07 -31.26
C GLN A 535 1.70 26.13 -32.27
N THR A 536 0.76 25.26 -31.87
CA THR A 536 -0.67 25.49 -31.53
C THR A 536 -1.57 25.84 -32.72
N VAL A 537 -2.48 24.92 -33.11
CA VAL A 537 -3.89 25.15 -33.52
C VAL A 537 -4.67 23.83 -33.33
N THR A 538 -5.30 23.60 -32.17
CA THR A 538 -6.77 23.53 -31.93
C THR A 538 -7.68 22.76 -32.89
N THR A 539 -8.42 21.78 -32.34
CA THR A 539 -9.87 21.58 -32.61
C THR A 539 -10.63 21.03 -31.40
N LYS A 540 -11.67 21.78 -31.00
CA LYS A 540 -12.94 21.39 -30.35
C LYS A 540 -13.00 20.07 -29.54
N ASN A 541 -13.42 20.19 -28.27
CA ASN A 541 -14.44 19.28 -27.73
C ASN A 541 -15.57 20.08 -27.05
N THR A 542 -16.79 19.56 -27.15
CA THR A 542 -18.03 20.31 -26.88
C THR A 542 -18.63 19.97 -25.52
N SER A 543 -19.29 20.96 -24.90
CA SER A 543 -20.11 20.74 -23.70
C SER A 543 -21.46 20.11 -24.08
N THR A 544 -21.78 18.94 -23.52
CA THR A 544 -23.14 18.37 -23.55
C THR A 544 -23.52 17.70 -22.21
N LYS A 545 -24.15 18.50 -21.33
CA LYS A 545 -25.40 18.24 -20.60
C LYS A 545 -25.73 16.79 -20.15
N LEU A 546 -25.91 16.60 -18.84
CA LEU A 546 -26.52 15.39 -18.26
C LEU A 546 -27.97 15.16 -18.74
N PRO A 547 -28.41 13.91 -18.94
CA PRO A 547 -29.83 13.55 -18.96
C PRO A 547 -30.39 13.44 -17.53
N LYS A 548 -31.67 13.79 -17.38
CA LYS A 548 -32.52 13.51 -16.21
C LYS A 548 -33.67 12.60 -16.67
N THR A 549 -34.27 11.87 -15.71
CA THR A 549 -35.51 11.05 -15.80
C THR A 549 -35.45 9.92 -16.84
N GLY A 550 -35.75 8.66 -16.52
CA GLY A 550 -36.69 8.14 -15.55
C GLY A 550 -37.56 7.11 -16.29
N GLU A 551 -37.23 5.83 -16.15
CA GLU A 551 -38.05 4.73 -16.67
C GLU A 551 -38.67 3.95 -15.51
N ILE A 552 -39.96 3.67 -15.66
CA ILE A 552 -40.75 2.89 -14.69
C ILE A 552 -40.69 1.44 -15.16
N ILE A 553 -40.02 0.58 -14.40
CA ILE A 553 -40.06 -0.87 -14.64
C ILE A 553 -41.41 -1.41 -14.16
N VAL A 554 -42.34 -1.61 -15.10
CA VAL A 554 -43.66 -2.18 -14.82
C VAL A 554 -43.55 -3.71 -14.79
N SER A 555 -43.30 -4.29 -13.61
CA SER A 555 -43.22 -5.75 -13.47
C SER A 555 -44.61 -6.36 -13.24
N ASN A 556 -45.22 -6.88 -14.30
CA ASN A 556 -46.52 -7.55 -14.28
C ASN A 556 -46.42 -9.00 -13.78
N TYR A 557 -46.45 -9.22 -12.46
CA TYR A 557 -46.68 -10.56 -11.88
C TYR A 557 -47.52 -10.51 -10.60
N LEU A 558 -48.85 -10.44 -10.74
CA LEU A 558 -49.77 -10.75 -9.63
C LEU A 558 -51.18 -11.17 -10.11
N ILE A 559 -51.34 -12.39 -10.64
CA ILE A 559 -52.67 -13.03 -10.76
C ILE A 559 -52.57 -14.53 -10.43
N ALA A 560 -52.87 -14.86 -9.17
CA ALA A 560 -53.55 -16.08 -8.67
C ALA A 560 -53.12 -16.34 -7.21
N GLY A 561 -54.05 -16.31 -6.25
CA GLY A 561 -53.70 -16.72 -4.87
C GLY A 561 -54.56 -16.23 -3.70
N ILE A 562 -55.53 -15.31 -3.89
CA ILE A 562 -56.36 -14.81 -2.78
C ILE A 562 -57.84 -14.80 -3.17
N CYS A 563 -58.56 -15.89 -2.88
CA CYS A 563 -60.02 -15.92 -2.93
C CYS A 563 -60.71 -16.94 -2.00
N THR A 564 -59.99 -17.57 -1.06
CA THR A 564 -60.53 -18.65 -0.20
C THR A 564 -60.10 -18.55 1.28
N LEU A 565 -60.28 -17.40 1.93
CA LEU A 565 -60.23 -17.33 3.39
C LEU A 565 -61.14 -16.26 4.04
N PHE A 566 -62.38 -16.14 3.57
CA PHE A 566 -63.42 -15.31 4.23
C PHE A 566 -64.74 -16.05 4.52
N LEU A 567 -64.71 -17.40 4.56
CA LEU A 567 -65.90 -18.22 4.80
C LEU A 567 -65.71 -19.28 5.91
N ALA A 568 -65.09 -18.89 7.03
CA ALA A 568 -64.84 -19.79 8.18
C ALA A 568 -65.30 -19.26 9.56
N THR A 569 -65.93 -18.08 9.63
CA THR A 569 -66.36 -17.45 10.90
C THR A 569 -67.89 -17.25 11.04
N ALA A 570 -68.68 -17.64 10.03
CA ALA A 570 -70.14 -17.43 10.03
C ALA A 570 -70.99 -18.66 10.44
N VAL A 571 -70.39 -19.85 10.61
CA VAL A 571 -71.13 -21.11 10.79
C VAL A 571 -71.23 -21.58 12.26
N LEU A 572 -70.41 -21.03 13.17
CA LEU A 572 -70.38 -21.45 14.59
C LEU A 572 -71.42 -20.77 15.51
N LEU A 573 -72.33 -19.96 14.97
CA LEU A 573 -73.40 -19.29 15.75
C LEU A 573 -74.83 -19.83 15.51
N PHE A 574 -75.01 -20.83 14.64
CA PHE A 574 -76.35 -21.37 14.30
C PHE A 574 -76.48 -22.91 14.39
N SER A 575 -75.89 -23.54 15.42
CA SER A 575 -76.06 -24.99 15.67
C SER A 575 -76.21 -25.40 17.15
N ARG A 576 -76.82 -24.55 17.99
CA ARG A 576 -77.32 -24.95 19.31
C ARG A 576 -78.73 -24.43 19.61
N LYS A 577 -79.75 -25.04 19.00
CA LYS A 577 -81.11 -25.10 19.56
C LYS A 577 -81.99 -26.17 18.90
N LYS A 578 -82.56 -27.04 19.75
CA LYS A 578 -83.65 -28.01 19.52
C LYS A 578 -83.30 -29.29 18.74
N ILE A 579 -83.87 -30.46 19.05
CA ILE A 579 -84.65 -30.97 20.21
C ILE A 579 -84.47 -32.51 20.25
N LYS A 580 -84.92 -33.16 21.34
CA LYS A 580 -85.14 -34.60 21.55
C LYS A 580 -85.17 -35.50 20.30
#